data_AF-A0A254NV74-F1
#
_entry.id   AF-A0A254NV74-F1
#
_cell.length_a   1.000
_cell.length_b   1.000
_cell.length_c   1.000
_cell.angle_alpha   90.00
_cell.angle_beta   90.00
_cell.angle_gamma   90.00
#
_symmetry.space_group_name_H-M   'P 1'
#
loop_
_entity.id
_entity.type
_entity.pdbx_description
1 polymer ?
#
loop_
_entity_poly.entity_id
_entity_poly.type
_entity_poly.pdbx_seq_one_letter_code
_entity_poly.pdbx_strand_id
1 'polypeptide(L)'
;MTKDIGSFYSWAELAERIGAEYPGAEAADRLSDRAANKVCRKLLVSSGDSLRLFFDATVLGKYRSGVAFTDRGIYWRSNSATGFVGWEEFGQEPLPEEGYLDDAIRLGERKLSTTGLKMERDVMLELLTRIRASAGTLSLPPYGPIPLRLRNAAGEEADLRTDEYFLLYLCRRSGYFKPEHFDSERSGMRRQPQYERFGFGEASLLAFREEGLRAQGAYGVALSSEGLHIRNQYSFRREGLRESFLSFRRIAGLKRIELEKSTLKLDGVSVYNAIHGRDFARLLKGLRLYLSSLQGIRADAALALPYSPSHQQPWESPSTPTDEDEDLLVSEGGRPRGVYSKSQIRFAIRKGLLNPDDAYFWQEGSSRWQTAGEAGLLLLVGGET
;
A
#
# COMPACT_ATOMS: atom_id res chain seq x y z
N MET A 1 26.60 0.36 -25.89
CA MET A 1 27.52 0.37 -24.74
C MET A 1 27.02 1.40 -23.75
N THR A 2 26.04 1.02 -22.93
CA THR A 2 25.61 1.78 -21.76
C THR A 2 26.70 1.61 -20.70
N LYS A 3 27.33 2.71 -20.29
CA LYS A 3 28.27 2.71 -19.17
C LYS A 3 27.46 2.55 -17.89
N ASP A 4 27.37 1.33 -17.37
CA ASP A 4 27.13 1.11 -15.95
C ASP A 4 28.34 1.64 -15.18
N ILE A 5 28.28 2.91 -14.78
CA ILE A 5 29.15 3.47 -13.74
C ILE A 5 28.37 3.34 -12.44
N GLY A 6 28.26 2.10 -11.95
CA GLY A 6 27.77 1.82 -10.60
C GLY A 6 28.82 2.26 -9.60
N SER A 7 28.88 3.58 -9.32
CA SER A 7 29.57 4.07 -8.14
C SER A 7 28.84 3.51 -6.92
N PHE A 8 29.37 2.45 -6.32
CA PHE A 8 28.93 1.95 -5.02
C PHE A 8 29.32 2.98 -3.96
N TYR A 9 28.45 3.96 -3.75
CA TYR A 9 28.58 4.87 -2.62
C TYR A 9 28.52 4.06 -1.33
N SER A 10 29.40 4.35 -0.39
CA SER A 10 29.28 3.86 0.98
C SER A 10 27.98 4.40 1.62
N TRP A 11 27.49 3.70 2.65
CA TRP A 11 26.31 4.16 3.41
C TRP A 11 26.44 5.59 3.92
N ALA A 12 27.63 5.96 4.38
CA ALA A 12 27.91 7.30 4.88
C ALA A 12 27.80 8.37 3.78
N GLU A 13 28.34 8.10 2.59
CA GLU A 13 28.23 9.01 1.44
C GLU A 13 26.79 9.14 0.95
N LEU A 14 26.02 8.04 0.93
CA LEU A 14 24.60 8.09 0.62
C LEU A 14 23.83 8.93 1.64
N ALA A 15 24.08 8.70 2.93
CA ALA A 15 23.42 9.41 4.01
C ALA A 15 23.74 10.91 4.00
N GLU A 16 24.98 11.28 3.73
CA GLU A 16 25.41 12.67 3.57
C GLU A 16 24.74 13.32 2.36
N ARG A 17 24.83 12.69 1.18
CA ARG A 17 24.28 13.23 -0.07
C ARG A 17 22.76 13.40 0.01
N ILE A 18 22.05 12.36 0.41
CA ILE A 18 20.57 12.38 0.50
C ILE A 18 20.14 13.30 1.63
N GLY A 19 20.78 13.20 2.81
CA GLY A 19 20.41 13.99 3.97
C GLY A 19 20.63 15.49 3.78
N ALA A 20 21.61 15.92 2.99
CA ALA A 20 21.84 17.31 2.66
C ALA A 20 20.67 17.98 1.90
N GLU A 21 19.79 17.20 1.28
CA GLU A 21 18.57 17.68 0.62
C GLU A 21 17.46 18.07 1.61
N TYR A 22 17.58 17.67 2.89
CA TYR A 22 16.50 17.79 3.86
C TYR A 22 16.60 19.02 4.78
N PRO A 23 15.47 19.58 5.25
CA PRO A 23 15.46 20.75 6.12
C PRO A 23 16.22 20.53 7.42
N GLY A 24 17.12 21.48 7.75
CA GLY A 24 17.89 21.46 8.98
C GLY A 24 19.13 20.59 8.97
N ALA A 25 19.52 20.05 7.82
CA ALA A 25 20.79 19.38 7.64
C ALA A 25 21.97 20.36 7.80
N GLU A 26 22.92 20.03 8.66
CA GLU A 26 24.21 20.71 8.80
C GLU A 26 25.32 19.71 8.45
N ALA A 27 25.94 19.90 7.28
CA ALA A 27 27.09 19.10 6.85
C ALA A 27 28.31 19.37 7.75
N ALA A 28 29.11 18.33 8.02
CA ALA A 28 30.20 18.41 8.99
C ALA A 28 31.27 19.44 8.61
N ASP A 29 31.53 19.60 7.30
CA ASP A 29 32.45 20.59 6.74
C ASP A 29 31.98 22.06 6.92
N ARG A 30 30.70 22.26 7.20
CA ARG A 30 30.10 23.58 7.50
C ARG A 30 30.04 23.87 9.00
N LEU A 31 30.33 22.89 9.86
CA LEU A 31 30.38 23.09 11.30
C LEU A 31 31.78 23.55 11.71
N SER A 32 31.85 24.58 12.56
CA SER A 32 33.12 24.91 13.23
C SER A 32 33.61 23.72 14.08
N ASP A 33 34.93 23.56 14.25
CA ASP A 33 35.51 22.50 15.09
C ASP A 33 34.89 22.46 16.49
N ARG A 34 34.61 23.63 17.08
CA ARG A 34 33.97 23.73 18.39
C ARG A 34 32.55 23.17 18.37
N ALA A 35 31.79 23.37 17.29
CA ALA A 35 30.45 22.85 17.12
C ALA A 35 30.48 21.33 16.89
N ALA A 36 31.31 20.84 15.96
CA ALA A 36 31.48 19.41 15.69
C ALA A 36 31.91 18.64 16.95
N ASN A 37 32.95 19.12 17.66
CA ASN A 37 33.38 18.52 18.93
C ASN A 37 32.27 18.50 19.99
N LYS A 38 31.42 19.54 20.01
CA LYS A 38 30.29 19.60 20.93
C LYS A 38 29.21 18.58 20.56
N VAL A 39 28.88 18.41 19.27
CA VAL A 39 27.98 17.36 18.77
C VAL A 39 28.49 16.00 19.18
N CYS A 40 29.73 15.65 18.81
CA CYS A 40 30.32 14.33 19.09
C CYS A 40 30.29 14.01 20.58
N ARG A 41 30.72 14.96 21.44
CA ARG A 41 30.67 14.78 22.90
C ARG A 41 29.25 14.62 23.44
N LYS A 42 28.25 15.31 22.87
CA LYS A 42 26.87 15.28 23.39
C LYS A 42 26.10 14.06 22.94
N LEU A 43 26.36 13.56 21.73
CA LEU A 43 25.76 12.33 21.20
C LEU A 43 26.57 11.08 21.57
N LEU A 44 27.72 11.23 22.24
CA LEU A 44 28.64 10.14 22.58
C LEU A 44 29.15 9.41 21.33
N VAL A 45 29.45 10.17 20.27
CA VAL A 45 30.07 9.64 19.05
C VAL A 45 31.47 9.14 19.41
N SER A 46 31.80 7.93 18.97
CA SER A 46 33.11 7.31 19.21
C SER A 46 34.23 8.18 18.62
N SER A 47 35.38 8.24 19.27
CA SER A 47 36.51 9.05 18.80
C SER A 47 37.12 8.55 17.49
N GLY A 48 36.79 7.33 17.07
CA GLY A 48 37.18 6.77 15.77
C GLY A 48 36.19 7.03 14.64
N ASP A 49 35.10 7.76 14.90
CA ASP A 49 34.01 7.96 13.95
C ASP A 49 33.98 9.40 13.47
N SER A 50 33.83 9.57 12.16
CA SER A 50 33.83 10.89 11.51
C SER A 50 32.39 11.36 11.31
N LEU A 51 32.06 12.53 11.87
CA LEU A 51 30.78 13.19 11.61
C LEU A 51 30.68 13.56 10.12
N ARG A 52 29.53 13.26 9.50
CA ARG A 52 29.23 13.60 8.10
C ARG A 52 28.09 14.61 8.01
N LEU A 53 27.02 14.35 8.75
CA LEU A 53 25.81 15.17 8.73
C LEU A 53 25.21 15.26 10.13
N PHE A 54 24.63 16.39 10.47
CA PHE A 54 23.94 16.60 11.74
C PHE A 54 22.60 17.30 11.55
N PHE A 55 21.60 16.85 12.30
CA PHE A 55 20.29 17.49 12.43
C PHE A 55 20.07 17.90 13.88
N ASP A 56 20.10 19.21 14.15
CA ASP A 56 19.95 19.73 15.52
C ASP A 56 18.50 19.60 16.01
N ALA A 57 18.34 19.04 17.21
CA ALA A 57 17.06 18.95 17.93
C ALA A 57 17.03 19.81 19.21
N THR A 58 18.01 20.72 19.38
CA THR A 58 18.19 21.45 20.63
C THR A 58 17.16 22.57 20.77
N VAL A 59 16.24 22.44 21.74
CA VAL A 59 15.24 23.49 22.07
C VAL A 59 15.90 24.74 22.66
N LEU A 60 16.92 24.57 23.51
CA LEU A 60 17.61 25.67 24.22
C LEU A 60 19.13 25.56 24.05
N GLY A 61 19.69 26.50 23.28
CA GLY A 61 21.08 26.50 22.84
C GLY A 61 21.22 25.89 21.43
N LYS A 62 22.35 25.23 21.18
CA LYS A 62 22.64 24.50 19.93
C LYS A 62 23.47 23.26 20.20
N TYR A 63 23.38 22.25 19.35
CA TYR A 63 24.30 21.09 19.31
C TYR A 63 24.33 20.27 20.62
N ARG A 64 23.19 20.11 21.29
CA ARG A 64 23.05 19.33 22.54
C ARG A 64 22.27 18.04 22.34
N SER A 65 21.32 18.03 21.42
CA SER A 65 20.49 16.88 21.03
C SER A 65 20.30 16.90 19.52
N GLY A 66 19.94 15.77 18.93
CA GLY A 66 19.79 15.65 17.49
C GLY A 66 20.11 14.27 16.97
N VAL A 67 20.27 14.19 15.65
CA VAL A 67 20.66 12.98 14.91
C VAL A 67 21.94 13.30 14.13
N ALA A 68 22.95 12.45 14.26
CA ALA A 68 24.21 12.55 13.54
C ALA A 68 24.40 11.32 12.65
N PHE A 69 24.75 11.55 11.39
CA PHE A 69 25.25 10.51 10.49
C PHE A 69 26.77 10.56 10.47
N THR A 70 27.38 9.39 10.59
CA THR A 70 28.83 9.21 10.65
C THR A 70 29.30 8.24 9.57
N ASP A 71 30.60 8.04 9.44
CA ASP A 71 31.17 6.96 8.64
C ASP A 71 30.73 5.55 9.09
N ARG A 72 30.42 5.35 10.38
CA ARG A 72 30.02 4.04 10.92
C ARG A 72 28.52 3.80 11.09
N GLY A 73 27.74 4.85 11.27
CA GLY A 73 26.30 4.70 11.51
C GLY A 73 25.58 5.97 11.90
N ILE A 74 24.42 5.77 12.51
CA ILE A 74 23.52 6.84 12.97
C ILE A 74 23.60 6.92 14.49
N TYR A 75 23.99 8.08 15.00
CA TYR A 75 23.90 8.43 16.41
C TYR A 75 22.72 9.36 16.64
N TRP A 76 22.05 9.24 17.79
CA TRP A 76 21.06 10.23 18.17
C TRP A 76 20.99 10.39 19.68
N ARG A 77 20.41 11.50 20.11
CA ARG A 77 20.11 11.76 21.51
C ARG A 77 18.69 12.28 21.65
N SER A 78 17.87 11.53 22.37
CA SER A 78 16.59 11.97 22.90
C SER A 78 16.76 12.51 24.32
N ASN A 79 15.72 13.11 24.90
CA ASN A 79 15.77 13.78 26.20
C ASN A 79 16.34 12.92 27.35
N SER A 80 16.26 11.59 27.25
CA SER A 80 16.70 10.65 28.30
C SER A 80 17.73 9.61 27.86
N ALA A 81 18.04 9.46 26.57
CA ALA A 81 18.93 8.40 26.10
C ALA A 81 19.70 8.79 24.82
N THR A 82 20.90 8.24 24.69
CA THR A 82 21.67 8.22 23.44
C THR A 82 21.47 6.87 22.76
N GLY A 83 21.28 6.88 21.45
CA GLY A 83 21.18 5.68 20.64
C GLY A 83 22.24 5.66 19.54
N PHE A 84 22.59 4.45 19.11
CA PHE A 84 23.46 4.19 17.99
C PHE A 84 22.95 2.97 17.23
N VAL A 85 23.02 3.03 15.90
CA VAL A 85 22.86 1.89 15.00
C VAL A 85 23.94 1.98 13.92
N GLY A 86 24.71 0.90 13.75
CA GLY A 86 25.72 0.83 12.69
C GLY A 86 25.08 0.71 11.31
N TRP A 87 25.78 1.12 10.24
CA TRP A 87 25.22 1.03 8.88
C TRP A 87 24.88 -0.40 8.45
N GLU A 88 25.73 -1.38 8.79
CA GLU A 88 25.47 -2.79 8.51
C GLU A 88 24.20 -3.29 9.23
N GLU A 89 24.07 -2.97 10.52
CA GLU A 89 22.90 -3.28 11.32
C GLU A 89 21.64 -2.59 10.77
N PHE A 90 21.73 -1.29 10.45
CA PHE A 90 20.64 -0.52 9.86
C PHE A 90 20.13 -1.11 8.53
N GLY A 91 21.03 -1.69 7.73
CA GLY A 91 20.67 -2.38 6.49
C GLY A 91 19.96 -3.73 6.69
N GLN A 92 20.18 -4.39 7.84
CA GLN A 92 19.62 -5.71 8.17
C GLN A 92 18.33 -5.64 8.98
N GLU A 93 18.16 -4.59 9.78
CA GLU A 93 16.97 -4.37 10.62
C GLU A 93 15.68 -4.23 9.77
N PRO A 94 14.50 -4.42 10.37
CA PRO A 94 13.22 -4.05 9.75
C PRO A 94 13.22 -2.58 9.31
N LEU A 95 12.35 -2.24 8.37
CA LEU A 95 12.29 -0.88 7.87
C LEU A 95 11.99 0.12 8.98
N PRO A 96 12.54 1.34 8.91
CA PRO A 96 12.13 2.42 9.79
C PRO A 96 10.61 2.57 9.75
N GLU A 97 9.98 2.61 10.92
CA GLU A 97 8.53 2.70 11.09
C GLU A 97 8.13 3.85 12.02
N GLU A 98 6.87 4.28 11.92
CA GLU A 98 6.31 5.19 12.91
C GLU A 98 6.26 4.50 14.29
N GLY A 99 6.75 5.20 15.30
CA GLY A 99 6.56 4.80 16.70
C GLY A 99 5.15 5.10 17.20
N TYR A 100 4.79 4.47 18.32
CA TYR A 100 3.49 4.65 18.99
C TYR A 100 3.21 6.08 19.49
N LEU A 101 4.23 6.94 19.55
CA LEU A 101 4.11 8.36 19.89
C LEU A 101 4.42 9.21 18.66
N ASP A 102 3.70 10.32 18.51
CA ASP A 102 3.68 11.17 17.30
C ASP A 102 5.07 11.70 16.88
N ASP A 103 6.07 11.63 17.77
CA ASP A 103 7.43 12.12 17.55
C ASP A 103 8.51 11.03 17.48
N ALA A 104 8.17 9.74 17.45
CA ALA A 104 9.16 8.67 17.47
C ALA A 104 9.21 7.88 16.16
N ILE A 105 10.41 7.53 15.72
CA ILE A 105 10.69 6.54 14.68
C ILE A 105 11.27 5.30 15.36
N ARG A 106 10.75 4.12 14.98
CA ARG A 106 11.26 2.82 15.42
C ARG A 106 12.33 2.34 14.44
N LEU A 107 13.50 2.00 14.98
CA LEU A 107 14.64 1.41 14.26
C LEU A 107 14.99 0.08 14.94
N GLY A 108 14.37 -1.00 14.50
CA GLY A 108 14.38 -2.29 15.21
C GLY A 108 13.73 -2.15 16.60
N GLU A 109 14.47 -2.49 17.64
CA GLU A 109 14.04 -2.31 19.05
C GLU A 109 14.29 -0.89 19.59
N ARG A 110 14.96 -0.04 18.81
CA ARG A 110 15.38 1.30 19.24
C ARG A 110 14.38 2.37 18.83
N LYS A 111 14.40 3.49 19.56
CA LYS A 111 13.54 4.65 19.29
C LYS A 111 14.38 5.90 19.04
N LEU A 112 14.16 6.52 17.89
CA LEU A 112 14.68 7.83 17.52
C LEU A 112 13.55 8.85 17.67
N SER A 113 13.71 9.83 18.58
CA SER A 113 12.74 10.93 18.70
C SER A 113 13.11 12.03 17.71
N THR A 114 12.10 12.54 17.01
CA THR A 114 12.18 13.69 16.10
C THR A 114 11.75 14.99 16.77
N THR A 115 11.41 14.96 18.08
CA THR A 115 11.08 16.17 18.84
C THR A 115 12.23 17.17 18.78
N GLY A 116 11.90 18.40 18.39
CA GLY A 116 12.86 19.50 18.30
C GLY A 116 13.64 19.57 16.99
N LEU A 117 13.54 18.56 16.12
CA LEU A 117 14.09 18.64 14.76
C LEU A 117 13.32 19.67 13.93
N LYS A 118 14.01 20.29 12.97
CA LYS A 118 13.40 21.19 11.98
C LYS A 118 12.51 20.47 10.95
N MET A 119 12.63 19.15 10.87
CA MET A 119 11.82 18.32 9.98
C MET A 119 10.82 17.50 10.78
N GLU A 120 9.67 17.23 10.17
CA GLU A 120 8.65 16.38 10.76
C GLU A 120 9.10 14.90 10.77
N ARG A 121 8.43 14.10 11.60
CA ARG A 121 8.72 12.67 11.73
C ARG A 121 8.67 11.94 10.40
N ASP A 122 7.62 12.20 9.62
CA ASP A 122 7.38 11.51 8.36
C ASP A 122 8.48 11.84 7.33
N VAL A 123 9.04 13.05 7.40
CA VAL A 123 10.18 13.51 6.58
C VAL A 123 11.48 12.80 6.97
N MET A 124 11.77 12.66 8.28
CA MET A 124 12.94 11.88 8.74
C MET A 124 12.79 10.39 8.37
N LEU A 125 11.57 9.87 8.46
CA LEU A 125 11.26 8.49 8.09
C LEU A 125 11.50 8.23 6.59
N GLU A 126 11.12 9.20 5.75
CA GLU A 126 11.40 9.21 4.31
C GLU A 126 12.91 9.29 4.02
N LEU A 127 13.64 10.16 4.72
CA LEU A 127 15.11 10.25 4.60
C LEU A 127 15.77 8.89 4.88
N LEU A 128 15.50 8.28 6.03
CA LEU A 128 16.09 7.00 6.42
C LEU A 128 15.74 5.88 5.43
N THR A 129 14.52 5.90 4.93
CA THR A 129 14.03 5.01 3.89
C THR A 129 14.80 5.19 2.57
N ARG A 130 14.97 6.42 2.09
CA ARG A 130 15.68 6.72 0.84
C ARG A 130 17.15 6.29 0.91
N ILE A 131 17.77 6.41 2.07
CA ILE A 131 19.14 5.91 2.30
C ILE A 131 19.18 4.39 2.10
N ARG A 132 18.24 3.62 2.70
CA ARG A 132 18.17 2.16 2.51
C ARG A 132 17.88 1.75 1.07
N ALA A 133 16.96 2.45 0.42
CA ALA A 133 16.62 2.22 -0.98
C ALA A 133 17.85 2.43 -1.88
N SER A 134 18.57 3.54 -1.68
CA SER A 134 19.78 3.87 -2.46
C SER A 134 20.95 2.93 -2.19
N ALA A 135 21.00 2.32 -1.00
CA ALA A 135 21.97 1.30 -0.64
C ALA A 135 21.60 -0.10 -1.16
N GLY A 136 20.46 -0.27 -1.83
CA GLY A 136 20.00 -1.56 -2.36
C GLY A 136 19.62 -2.59 -1.28
N THR A 137 19.41 -2.16 -0.04
CA THR A 137 19.02 -3.04 1.09
C THR A 137 17.55 -2.94 1.45
N LEU A 138 16.79 -2.16 0.68
CA LEU A 138 15.34 -2.13 0.80
C LEU A 138 14.75 -3.43 0.26
N SER A 139 14.37 -4.32 1.18
CA SER A 139 13.57 -5.51 0.86
C SER A 139 12.11 -5.22 1.13
N LEU A 140 11.31 -5.08 0.07
CA LEU A 140 9.86 -4.98 0.18
C LEU A 140 9.24 -6.37 0.09
N PRO A 141 8.11 -6.62 0.79
CA PRO A 141 7.37 -7.85 0.59
C PRO A 141 6.91 -7.92 -0.88
N PRO A 142 6.92 -9.11 -1.51
CA PRO A 142 6.53 -9.27 -2.92
C PRO A 142 5.02 -9.06 -3.14
N TYR A 143 4.23 -9.23 -2.09
CA TYR A 143 2.77 -9.06 -2.09
C TYR A 143 2.33 -8.31 -0.84
N GLY A 144 1.06 -7.94 -0.79
CA GLY A 144 0.50 -7.23 0.36
C GLY A 144 0.87 -5.76 0.42
N PRO A 145 0.42 -5.07 1.48
CA PRO A 145 0.55 -3.63 1.61
C PRO A 145 1.98 -3.21 1.90
N ILE A 146 2.39 -2.10 1.30
CA ILE A 146 3.63 -1.40 1.64
C ILE A 146 3.31 -0.01 2.17
N PRO A 147 4.19 0.59 3.00
CA PRO A 147 4.06 2.01 3.34
C PRO A 147 3.97 2.88 2.09
N LEU A 148 3.06 3.85 2.07
CA LEU A 148 2.80 4.70 0.89
C LEU A 148 4.08 5.37 0.36
N ARG A 149 4.95 5.85 1.26
CA ARG A 149 6.27 6.44 0.94
C ARG A 149 7.21 5.51 0.17
N LEU A 150 6.96 4.19 0.18
CA LEU A 150 7.78 3.18 -0.50
C LEU A 150 7.26 2.83 -1.89
N ARG A 151 6.14 3.41 -2.34
CA ARG A 151 5.55 3.10 -3.65
C ARG A 151 6.58 3.20 -4.77
N ASN A 152 7.29 4.32 -4.87
CA ASN A 152 8.26 4.55 -5.95
C ASN A 152 9.48 3.63 -5.83
N ALA A 153 9.79 3.16 -4.62
CA ALA A 153 10.90 2.26 -4.36
C ALA A 153 10.55 0.78 -4.63
N ALA A 154 9.25 0.45 -4.81
CA ALA A 154 8.82 -0.86 -5.28
C ALA A 154 9.21 -1.16 -6.73
N GLY A 155 9.68 -0.14 -7.46
CA GLY A 155 10.01 -0.24 -8.88
C GLY A 155 8.77 -0.40 -9.75
N GLU A 156 8.99 -0.55 -11.05
CA GLU A 156 7.93 -0.91 -12.00
C GLU A 156 7.52 -2.37 -11.76
N GLU A 157 6.43 -2.55 -11.03
CA GLU A 157 5.78 -3.85 -10.96
C GLU A 157 5.11 -4.13 -12.31
N ALA A 158 5.29 -5.34 -12.86
CA ALA A 158 4.68 -5.69 -14.15
C ALA A 158 3.20 -5.34 -14.16
N ASP A 159 2.81 -4.50 -15.12
CA ASP A 159 1.51 -3.87 -15.16
C ASP A 159 0.42 -4.94 -15.41
N LEU A 160 -0.64 -4.88 -14.60
CA LEU A 160 -1.84 -5.66 -14.86
C LEU A 160 -2.77 -4.77 -15.67
N ARG A 161 -2.98 -5.13 -16.94
CA ARG A 161 -3.93 -4.42 -17.79
C ARG A 161 -5.35 -4.58 -17.24
N THR A 162 -5.77 -3.61 -16.43
CA THR A 162 -7.12 -3.54 -15.87
C THR A 162 -8.08 -2.79 -16.78
N ASP A 163 -9.36 -3.04 -16.57
CA ASP A 163 -10.43 -2.26 -17.17
C ASP A 163 -11.08 -1.34 -16.12
N GLU A 164 -11.05 -0.03 -16.37
CA GLU A 164 -11.58 0.98 -15.45
C GLU A 164 -13.08 0.81 -15.21
N TYR A 165 -13.88 0.46 -16.24
CA TYR A 165 -15.32 0.25 -16.07
C TYR A 165 -15.61 -0.94 -15.16
N PHE A 166 -14.81 -2.00 -15.27
CA PHE A 166 -14.94 -3.16 -14.40
C PHE A 166 -14.51 -2.85 -12.96
N LEU A 167 -13.42 -2.08 -12.77
CA LEU A 167 -13.02 -1.58 -11.45
C LEU A 167 -14.15 -0.75 -10.81
N LEU A 168 -14.75 0.18 -11.57
CA LEU A 168 -15.88 0.98 -11.11
C LEU A 168 -17.12 0.14 -10.79
N TYR A 169 -17.36 -0.93 -11.55
CA TYR A 169 -18.41 -1.91 -11.21
C TYR A 169 -18.15 -2.54 -9.83
N LEU A 170 -16.93 -3.01 -9.56
CA LEU A 170 -16.57 -3.60 -8.27
C LEU A 170 -16.72 -2.59 -7.12
N CYS A 171 -16.33 -1.33 -7.35
CA CYS A 171 -16.55 -0.24 -6.41
C CYS A 171 -18.03 -0.10 -6.06
N ARG A 172 -18.92 -0.04 -7.06
CA ARG A 172 -20.37 0.09 -6.85
C ARG A 172 -20.96 -1.14 -6.16
N ARG A 173 -20.61 -2.35 -6.60
CA ARG A 173 -21.06 -3.62 -6.02
C ARG A 173 -20.69 -3.71 -4.54
N SER A 174 -19.49 -3.25 -4.17
CA SER A 174 -19.02 -3.36 -2.78
C SER A 174 -19.83 -2.51 -1.79
N GLY A 175 -20.45 -1.41 -2.26
CA GLY A 175 -21.07 -0.39 -1.43
C GLY A 175 -20.07 0.53 -0.72
N TYR A 176 -18.75 0.30 -0.86
CA TYR A 176 -17.74 1.10 -0.20
C TYR A 176 -17.63 2.50 -0.81
N PHE A 177 -17.57 2.60 -2.13
CA PHE A 177 -17.64 3.86 -2.85
C PHE A 177 -19.08 4.14 -3.28
N LYS A 178 -19.61 5.29 -2.88
CA LYS A 178 -20.93 5.77 -3.26
C LYS A 178 -20.85 6.61 -4.53
N PRO A 179 -21.95 6.87 -5.24
CA PRO A 179 -21.95 7.67 -6.47
C PRO A 179 -21.16 8.99 -6.37
N GLU A 180 -21.23 9.67 -5.22
CA GLU A 180 -20.52 10.92 -4.96
C GLU A 180 -18.99 10.80 -4.85
N HIS A 181 -18.44 9.59 -4.80
CA HIS A 181 -17.00 9.32 -4.67
C HIS A 181 -16.28 9.15 -6.01
N PHE A 182 -17.01 9.04 -7.13
CA PHE A 182 -16.43 8.77 -8.46
C PHE A 182 -16.21 10.02 -9.31
N ASP A 183 -16.78 11.15 -8.90
CA ASP A 183 -16.82 12.36 -9.72
C ASP A 183 -16.03 13.47 -9.02
N SER A 184 -14.76 13.61 -9.39
CA SER A 184 -13.88 14.66 -8.86
C SER A 184 -14.32 16.06 -9.29
N GLU A 185 -15.00 16.21 -10.43
CA GLU A 185 -15.41 17.50 -10.97
C GLU A 185 -16.69 18.04 -10.33
N ARG A 186 -17.64 17.16 -9.98
CA ARG A 186 -18.90 17.57 -9.32
C ARG A 186 -18.82 17.62 -7.80
N SER A 187 -17.87 16.93 -7.20
CA SER A 187 -17.64 17.00 -5.77
C SER A 187 -16.85 18.27 -5.47
N GLY A 188 -17.50 19.29 -4.89
CA GLY A 188 -16.84 20.56 -4.57
C GLY A 188 -15.50 20.35 -3.85
N MET A 189 -14.50 21.22 -4.10
CA MET A 189 -13.07 21.06 -3.74
C MET A 189 -12.75 20.40 -2.39
N ARG A 190 -13.65 20.50 -1.40
CA ARG A 190 -13.51 19.90 -0.07
C ARG A 190 -13.54 18.37 -0.02
N ARG A 191 -13.91 17.67 -1.09
CA ARG A 191 -14.00 16.20 -1.15
C ARG A 191 -12.99 15.55 -2.09
N GLN A 192 -12.03 16.31 -2.61
CA GLN A 192 -10.96 15.74 -3.41
C GLN A 192 -9.80 15.29 -2.52
N PRO A 193 -9.06 14.23 -2.88
CA PRO A 193 -7.86 13.87 -2.16
C PRO A 193 -6.81 14.96 -2.33
N GLN A 194 -5.99 15.17 -1.30
CA GLN A 194 -4.79 15.97 -1.44
C GLN A 194 -3.78 15.16 -2.28
N TYR A 195 -3.66 15.48 -3.57
CA TYR A 195 -2.92 14.64 -4.54
C TYR A 195 -1.47 14.36 -4.12
N GLU A 196 -0.76 15.40 -3.65
CA GLU A 196 0.62 15.30 -3.15
C GLU A 196 0.73 14.31 -1.98
N ARG A 197 -0.29 14.30 -1.12
CA ARG A 197 -0.36 13.46 0.08
C ARG A 197 -0.64 12.00 -0.24
N PHE A 198 -1.48 11.72 -1.22
CA PHE A 198 -1.69 10.36 -1.68
C PHE A 198 -0.58 9.91 -2.64
N GLY A 199 0.31 10.82 -3.03
CA GLY A 199 1.48 10.52 -3.81
C GLY A 199 1.15 9.96 -5.19
N PHE A 200 0.03 10.36 -5.82
CA PHE A 200 -0.49 9.73 -7.05
C PHE A 200 0.51 9.74 -8.22
N GLY A 201 1.41 10.71 -8.30
CA GLY A 201 2.29 10.85 -9.46
C GLY A 201 1.47 11.11 -10.71
N GLU A 202 1.62 10.28 -11.73
CA GLU A 202 0.87 10.36 -12.99
C GLU A 202 -0.42 9.50 -13.01
N ALA A 203 -0.69 8.74 -11.94
CA ALA A 203 -1.84 7.85 -11.88
C ALA A 203 -3.17 8.64 -11.91
N SER A 204 -4.13 8.18 -12.71
CA SER A 204 -5.47 8.76 -12.75
C SER A 204 -6.28 8.34 -11.52
N LEU A 205 -7.09 9.25 -10.98
CA LEU A 205 -7.97 8.96 -9.85
C LEU A 205 -9.32 8.41 -10.35
N LEU A 206 -9.70 7.22 -9.90
CA LEU A 206 -10.96 6.57 -10.26
C LEU A 206 -12.05 6.77 -9.21
N ALA A 207 -11.69 6.71 -7.93
CA ALA A 207 -12.61 6.93 -6.83
C ALA A 207 -11.86 7.42 -5.59
N PHE A 208 -12.47 8.32 -4.83
CA PHE A 208 -11.95 8.74 -3.54
C PHE A 208 -13.04 8.84 -2.48
N ARG A 209 -12.73 8.28 -1.31
CA ARG A 209 -13.57 8.37 -0.13
C ARG A 209 -12.75 9.00 0.99
N GLU A 210 -13.16 10.20 1.38
CA GLU A 210 -12.62 10.88 2.55
C GLU A 210 -13.03 10.13 3.83
N GLU A 211 -12.07 9.96 4.74
CA GLU A 211 -12.32 9.40 6.07
C GLU A 211 -11.78 10.36 7.14
N GLY A 212 -12.49 10.46 8.27
CA GLY A 212 -12.11 11.31 9.38
C GLY A 212 -12.83 12.66 9.43
N LEU A 213 -12.93 13.22 10.64
CA LEU A 213 -13.63 14.49 10.87
C LEU A 213 -12.77 15.65 10.37
N ARG A 214 -13.31 16.45 9.43
CA ARG A 214 -12.65 17.63 8.85
C ARG A 214 -11.29 17.27 8.20
N ALA A 215 -11.19 16.11 7.56
CA ALA A 215 -9.96 15.66 6.93
C ALA A 215 -9.56 16.53 5.72
N GLN A 216 -10.51 17.19 5.06
CA GLN A 216 -10.28 18.05 3.89
C GLN A 216 -9.45 17.33 2.82
N GLY A 217 -9.75 16.05 2.59
CA GLY A 217 -9.05 15.21 1.62
C GLY A 217 -7.67 14.71 2.06
N ALA A 218 -7.23 14.95 3.30
CA ALA A 218 -5.93 14.47 3.79
C ALA A 218 -5.91 12.98 4.14
N TYR A 219 -7.07 12.40 4.47
CA TYR A 219 -7.23 11.03 4.93
C TYR A 219 -8.40 10.37 4.21
N GLY A 220 -8.31 9.05 3.99
CA GLY A 220 -9.28 8.33 3.18
C GLY A 220 -8.67 7.16 2.43
N VAL A 221 -9.46 6.65 1.48
CA VAL A 221 -9.06 5.62 0.53
C VAL A 221 -9.28 6.13 -0.87
N ALA A 222 -8.23 6.07 -1.69
CA ALA A 222 -8.28 6.40 -3.10
C ALA A 222 -8.00 5.15 -3.94
N LEU A 223 -8.82 4.92 -4.96
CA LEU A 223 -8.53 3.99 -6.04
C LEU A 223 -8.03 4.79 -7.23
N SER A 224 -6.85 4.44 -7.72
CA SER A 224 -6.21 5.02 -8.90
C SER A 224 -6.08 3.98 -10.01
N SER A 225 -5.59 4.40 -11.18
CA SER A 225 -5.24 3.51 -12.30
C SER A 225 -4.13 2.50 -11.98
N GLU A 226 -3.42 2.63 -10.86
CA GLU A 226 -2.33 1.72 -10.48
C GLU A 226 -2.66 0.84 -9.28
N GLY A 227 -3.65 1.23 -8.48
CA GLY A 227 -3.92 0.56 -7.21
C GLY A 227 -4.63 1.40 -6.16
N LEU A 228 -4.64 0.87 -4.94
CA LEU A 228 -5.27 1.46 -3.77
C LEU A 228 -4.25 2.21 -2.91
N HIS A 229 -4.62 3.44 -2.55
CA HIS A 229 -3.90 4.30 -1.63
C HIS A 229 -4.75 4.51 -0.38
N ILE A 230 -4.21 4.22 0.79
CA ILE A 230 -4.93 4.27 2.06
C ILE A 230 -4.18 5.20 3.00
N ARG A 231 -4.87 6.20 3.55
CA ARG A 231 -4.35 7.10 4.58
C ARG A 231 -5.29 7.15 5.76
N ASN A 232 -4.85 6.65 6.91
CA ASN A 232 -5.61 6.69 8.16
C ASN A 232 -5.30 7.96 8.94
N GLN A 233 -6.34 8.54 9.56
CA GLN A 233 -6.17 9.70 10.43
C GLN A 233 -5.26 9.40 11.63
N TYR A 234 -5.36 8.18 12.17
CA TYR A 234 -4.64 7.73 13.36
C TYR A 234 -3.75 6.52 13.06
N SER A 235 -2.60 6.44 13.73
CA SER A 235 -1.71 5.27 13.68
C SER A 235 -2.31 4.09 14.45
N PHE A 236 -1.88 2.89 14.09
CA PHE A 236 -2.32 1.66 14.75
C PHE A 236 -1.58 1.47 16.08
N ARG A 237 -2.26 0.92 17.09
CA ARG A 237 -1.64 0.67 18.40
C ARG A 237 -0.59 -0.46 18.37
N ARG A 238 -0.61 -1.30 17.33
CA ARG A 238 0.28 -2.44 17.06
C ARG A 238 0.59 -2.45 15.57
N GLU A 239 1.49 -3.35 15.15
CA GLU A 239 1.88 -3.61 13.74
C GLU A 239 0.79 -3.23 12.73
N GLY A 240 1.06 -2.16 11.98
CA GLY A 240 0.12 -1.58 11.04
C GLY A 240 0.68 -0.36 10.32
N LEU A 241 0.10 -0.07 9.17
CA LEU A 241 0.53 1.00 8.27
C LEU A 241 -0.51 2.11 8.31
N ARG A 242 -0.16 3.24 8.93
CA ARG A 242 -1.00 4.45 8.90
C ARG A 242 -1.31 4.86 7.46
N GLU A 243 -0.29 4.78 6.61
CA GLU A 243 -0.36 5.09 5.19
C GLU A 243 0.17 3.91 4.38
N SER A 244 -0.64 3.39 3.47
CA SER A 244 -0.27 2.22 2.68
C SER A 244 -0.66 2.34 1.22
N PHE A 245 0.08 1.62 0.39
CA PHE A 245 -0.18 1.45 -1.02
C PHE A 245 -0.26 -0.04 -1.35
N LEU A 246 -1.23 -0.39 -2.21
CA LEU A 246 -1.32 -1.68 -2.83
C LEU A 246 -1.53 -1.49 -4.33
N SER A 247 -0.49 -1.81 -5.12
CA SER A 247 -0.65 -1.96 -6.57
C SER A 247 -1.67 -3.05 -6.90
N PHE A 248 -2.21 -3.06 -8.12
CA PHE A 248 -3.07 -4.15 -8.56
C PHE A 248 -2.40 -5.53 -8.47
N ARG A 249 -1.11 -5.63 -8.78
CA ARG A 249 -0.34 -6.87 -8.62
C ARG A 249 -0.28 -7.34 -7.17
N ARG A 250 -0.05 -6.42 -6.23
CA ARG A 250 -0.04 -6.73 -4.80
C ARG A 250 -1.39 -7.18 -4.30
N ILE A 251 -2.48 -6.57 -4.78
CA ILE A 251 -3.85 -6.97 -4.45
C ILE A 251 -4.16 -8.37 -4.99
N ALA A 252 -3.75 -8.68 -6.23
CA ALA A 252 -3.92 -10.00 -6.82
C ALA A 252 -3.26 -11.12 -5.99
N GLY A 253 -2.10 -10.82 -5.40
CA GLY A 253 -1.32 -11.77 -4.59
C GLY A 253 -1.67 -11.83 -3.10
N LEU A 254 -2.68 -11.08 -2.63
CA LEU A 254 -3.10 -11.12 -1.22
C LEU A 254 -3.60 -12.51 -0.81
N LYS A 255 -3.03 -13.08 0.25
CA LYS A 255 -3.44 -14.40 0.75
C LYS A 255 -4.62 -14.28 1.72
N ARG A 256 -4.61 -13.27 2.58
CA ARG A 256 -5.61 -13.09 3.64
C ARG A 256 -6.14 -11.66 3.68
N ILE A 257 -7.46 -11.55 3.74
CA ILE A 257 -8.20 -10.30 3.96
C ILE A 257 -9.08 -10.54 5.19
N GLU A 258 -8.67 -10.00 6.34
CA GLU A 258 -9.28 -10.27 7.64
C GLU A 258 -9.85 -8.99 8.23
N LEU A 259 -11.10 -9.05 8.70
CA LEU A 259 -11.74 -7.94 9.40
C LEU A 259 -11.91 -8.28 10.88
N GLU A 260 -11.12 -7.65 11.73
CA GLU A 260 -11.24 -7.76 13.18
C GLU A 260 -11.92 -6.49 13.72
N LYS A 261 -13.20 -6.62 14.10
CA LYS A 261 -14.04 -5.49 14.50
C LYS A 261 -14.15 -4.46 13.36
N SER A 262 -13.45 -3.33 13.47
CA SER A 262 -13.36 -2.25 12.47
C SER A 262 -12.00 -2.17 11.79
N THR A 263 -11.05 -3.03 12.19
CA THR A 263 -9.69 -3.02 11.66
C THR A 263 -9.54 -4.07 10.57
N LEU A 264 -9.16 -3.63 9.38
CA LEU A 264 -8.85 -4.49 8.26
C LEU A 264 -7.36 -4.83 8.27
N LYS A 265 -7.06 -6.13 8.21
CA LYS A 265 -5.72 -6.67 8.06
C LYS A 265 -5.56 -7.34 6.71
N LEU A 266 -4.43 -7.08 6.06
CA LEU A 266 -4.03 -7.67 4.79
C LEU A 266 -2.73 -8.43 5.02
N ASP A 267 -2.75 -9.75 4.84
CA ASP A 267 -1.63 -10.64 5.15
C ASP A 267 -1.04 -10.41 6.56
N GLY A 268 -1.90 -10.15 7.54
CA GLY A 268 -1.54 -9.89 8.94
C GLY A 268 -1.23 -8.43 9.27
N VAL A 269 -1.06 -7.55 8.28
CA VAL A 269 -0.73 -6.13 8.49
C VAL A 269 -2.01 -5.30 8.59
N SER A 270 -2.17 -4.56 9.68
CA SER A 270 -3.31 -3.63 9.84
C SER A 270 -3.15 -2.43 8.90
N VAL A 271 -4.11 -2.19 8.01
CA VAL A 271 -4.01 -1.12 6.99
C VAL A 271 -5.16 -0.12 7.03
N TYR A 272 -6.29 -0.47 7.65
CA TYR A 272 -7.46 0.39 7.66
C TYR A 272 -8.23 0.23 8.97
N ASN A 273 -8.64 1.34 9.57
CA ASN A 273 -9.49 1.33 10.77
C ASN A 273 -10.59 2.39 10.67
N ALA A 274 -11.76 2.00 10.19
CA ALA A 274 -12.93 2.88 10.13
C ALA A 274 -14.25 2.11 10.15
N ILE A 275 -15.34 2.86 10.26
CA ILE A 275 -16.73 2.34 10.33
C ILE A 275 -17.07 1.45 9.13
N HIS A 276 -16.46 1.71 7.98
CA HIS A 276 -16.75 1.05 6.71
C HIS A 276 -15.86 -0.15 6.39
N GLY A 277 -15.20 -0.74 7.41
CA GLY A 277 -14.28 -1.86 7.23
C GLY A 277 -14.91 -3.07 6.54
N ARG A 278 -16.20 -3.36 6.77
CA ARG A 278 -16.91 -4.47 6.12
C ARG A 278 -17.08 -4.28 4.62
N ASP A 279 -17.53 -3.10 4.20
CA ASP A 279 -17.71 -2.80 2.77
C ASP A 279 -16.35 -2.70 2.07
N PHE A 280 -15.32 -2.20 2.77
CA PHE A 280 -13.96 -2.14 2.23
C PHE A 280 -13.37 -3.54 2.04
N ALA A 281 -13.58 -4.46 3.00
CA ALA A 281 -13.19 -5.85 2.86
C ALA A 281 -13.87 -6.51 1.66
N ARG A 282 -15.18 -6.23 1.44
CA ARG A 282 -15.92 -6.71 0.27
C ARG A 282 -15.32 -6.19 -1.04
N LEU A 283 -14.97 -4.90 -1.09
CA LEU A 283 -14.29 -4.30 -2.24
C LEU A 283 -12.96 -5.03 -2.53
N LEU A 284 -12.12 -5.20 -1.50
CA LEU A 284 -10.82 -5.84 -1.66
C LEU A 284 -10.91 -7.30 -2.10
N LYS A 285 -11.91 -8.05 -1.60
CA LYS A 285 -12.20 -9.41 -2.10
C LYS A 285 -12.57 -9.41 -3.58
N GLY A 286 -13.45 -8.49 -3.99
CA GLY A 286 -13.84 -8.34 -5.40
C GLY A 286 -12.67 -7.93 -6.31
N LEU A 287 -11.85 -6.97 -5.87
CA LEU A 287 -10.65 -6.56 -6.57
C LEU A 287 -9.66 -7.72 -6.69
N ARG A 288 -9.37 -8.44 -5.59
CA ARG A 288 -8.48 -9.61 -5.62
C ARG A 288 -8.98 -10.69 -6.58
N LEU A 289 -10.29 -10.99 -6.56
CA LEU A 289 -10.89 -11.99 -7.45
C LEU A 289 -10.69 -11.59 -8.92
N TYR A 290 -10.97 -10.33 -9.27
CA TYR A 290 -10.76 -9.82 -10.62
C TYR A 290 -9.29 -9.79 -11.03
N LEU A 291 -8.42 -9.22 -10.20
CA LEU A 291 -7.01 -9.00 -10.53
C LEU A 291 -6.24 -10.32 -10.64
N SER A 292 -6.55 -11.31 -9.80
CA SER A 292 -5.98 -12.66 -9.94
C SER A 292 -6.43 -13.35 -11.23
N SER A 293 -7.66 -13.08 -11.70
CA SER A 293 -8.18 -13.67 -12.94
C SER A 293 -7.46 -13.21 -14.20
N LEU A 294 -6.86 -12.01 -14.17
CA LEU A 294 -6.06 -11.47 -15.27
C LEU A 294 -4.73 -12.22 -15.44
N GLN A 295 -4.26 -12.91 -14.41
CA GLN A 295 -3.03 -13.72 -14.43
C GLN A 295 -3.32 -15.19 -14.75
N GLY A 296 -4.60 -15.57 -14.85
CA GLY A 296 -5.02 -16.94 -15.05
C GLY A 296 -4.71 -17.47 -16.45
N ILE A 297 -4.41 -18.78 -16.53
CA ILE A 297 -4.35 -19.45 -17.83
C ILE A 297 -5.71 -19.30 -18.53
N ARG A 298 -5.67 -18.91 -19.81
CA ARG A 298 -6.83 -18.55 -20.67
C ARG A 298 -7.51 -17.21 -20.34
N ALA A 299 -6.86 -16.31 -19.60
CA ALA A 299 -7.39 -14.96 -19.38
C ALA A 299 -7.75 -14.26 -20.70
N ASP A 300 -6.90 -14.33 -21.73
CA ASP A 300 -7.19 -13.70 -23.04
C ASP A 300 -8.44 -14.24 -23.74
N ALA A 301 -8.76 -15.52 -23.54
CA ALA A 301 -9.96 -16.13 -24.11
C ALA A 301 -11.20 -15.82 -23.28
N ALA A 302 -11.04 -15.68 -21.96
CA ALA A 302 -12.13 -15.42 -21.03
C ALA A 302 -12.43 -13.93 -20.87
N LEU A 303 -11.48 -13.02 -21.12
CA LEU A 303 -11.62 -11.59 -20.84
C LEU A 303 -11.16 -10.75 -22.05
N ALA A 304 -12.05 -10.58 -23.01
CA ALA A 304 -11.94 -9.56 -24.03
C ALA A 304 -12.23 -8.18 -23.41
N LEU A 305 -11.18 -7.39 -23.22
CA LEU A 305 -11.27 -5.99 -22.80
C LEU A 305 -11.46 -5.07 -24.02
N PRO A 306 -12.21 -3.95 -23.90
CA PRO A 306 -12.75 -3.39 -22.66
C PRO A 306 -14.10 -4.01 -22.23
N TYR A 307 -14.37 -3.91 -20.94
CA TYR A 307 -15.65 -4.26 -20.36
C TYR A 307 -16.71 -3.23 -20.73
N SER A 308 -17.89 -3.71 -21.11
CA SER A 308 -19.07 -2.86 -21.33
C SER A 308 -20.09 -3.10 -20.21
N PRO A 309 -20.56 -2.05 -19.53
CA PRO A 309 -21.65 -2.15 -18.57
C PRO A 309 -22.93 -2.79 -19.15
N SER A 310 -23.15 -2.69 -20.46
CA SER A 310 -24.29 -3.33 -21.13
C SER A 310 -24.24 -4.87 -21.11
N HIS A 311 -23.07 -5.46 -20.84
CA HIS A 311 -22.93 -6.90 -20.69
C HIS A 311 -23.34 -7.39 -19.31
N GLN A 312 -23.54 -6.48 -18.35
CA GLN A 312 -23.99 -6.81 -17.02
C GLN A 312 -25.48 -7.17 -17.02
N GLN A 313 -25.81 -8.34 -16.48
CA GLN A 313 -27.18 -8.70 -16.17
C GLN A 313 -27.28 -9.04 -14.69
N PRO A 314 -28.08 -8.31 -13.89
CA PRO A 314 -28.35 -8.73 -12.53
C PRO A 314 -29.15 -10.03 -12.57
N TRP A 315 -28.61 -11.07 -11.96
CA TRP A 315 -29.31 -12.35 -11.75
C TRP A 315 -29.82 -12.37 -10.32
N GLU A 316 -31.06 -11.92 -10.14
CA GLU A 316 -31.72 -11.98 -8.85
C GLU A 316 -32.21 -13.42 -8.61
N SER A 317 -31.49 -14.15 -7.76
CA SER A 317 -31.98 -15.45 -7.30
C SER A 317 -33.04 -15.22 -6.21
N PRO A 318 -34.17 -15.95 -6.22
CA PRO A 318 -35.16 -15.88 -5.15
C PRO A 318 -34.65 -16.47 -3.82
N SER A 319 -33.53 -17.19 -3.84
CA SER A 319 -32.88 -17.76 -2.66
C SER A 319 -31.89 -16.77 -2.06
N THR A 320 -31.97 -16.56 -0.74
CA THR A 320 -30.94 -15.83 0.01
C THR A 320 -29.58 -16.53 -0.18
N PRO A 321 -28.52 -15.82 -0.59
CA PRO A 321 -27.17 -16.39 -0.58
C PRO A 321 -26.85 -16.92 0.81
N THR A 322 -26.34 -18.14 0.92
CA THR A 322 -25.76 -18.64 2.17
C THR A 322 -24.34 -18.08 2.34
N ASP A 323 -23.85 -17.98 3.57
CA ASP A 323 -22.48 -17.52 3.83
C ASP A 323 -21.39 -18.44 3.21
N GLU A 324 -21.77 -19.62 2.73
CA GLU A 324 -20.91 -20.59 2.03
C GLU A 324 -20.91 -20.41 0.50
N ASP A 325 -21.73 -19.50 -0.03
CA ASP A 325 -21.91 -19.32 -1.47
C ASP A 325 -20.79 -18.41 -2.01
N GLU A 326 -19.64 -19.01 -2.32
CA GLU A 326 -18.47 -18.31 -2.85
C GLU A 326 -18.83 -17.46 -4.09
N ASP A 327 -18.26 -16.26 -4.16
CA ASP A 327 -18.35 -15.36 -5.31
C ASP A 327 -17.44 -15.86 -6.44
N LEU A 328 -17.98 -16.02 -7.65
CA LEU A 328 -17.22 -16.30 -8.86
C LEU A 328 -17.30 -15.11 -9.81
N LEU A 329 -16.20 -14.86 -10.50
CA LEU A 329 -16.19 -13.97 -11.66
C LEU A 329 -16.65 -14.78 -12.87
N VAL A 330 -17.62 -14.24 -13.61
CA VAL A 330 -18.25 -14.91 -14.75
C VAL A 330 -17.96 -14.14 -16.02
N SER A 331 -17.61 -14.88 -17.07
CA SER A 331 -17.50 -14.38 -18.43
C SER A 331 -18.26 -15.29 -19.39
N GLU A 332 -18.81 -14.73 -20.47
CA GLU A 332 -19.48 -15.47 -21.54
C GLU A 332 -19.09 -14.90 -22.89
N GLY A 333 -18.65 -15.76 -23.82
CA GLY A 333 -18.16 -15.33 -25.14
C GLY A 333 -16.97 -14.36 -25.03
N GLY A 334 -16.13 -14.55 -24.01
CA GLY A 334 -15.02 -13.65 -23.66
C GLY A 334 -15.43 -12.34 -23.01
N ARG A 335 -16.72 -12.10 -22.72
CA ARG A 335 -17.18 -10.83 -22.13
C ARG A 335 -17.42 -10.99 -20.63
N PRO A 336 -16.72 -10.24 -19.77
CA PRO A 336 -17.00 -10.26 -18.34
C PRO A 336 -18.46 -9.86 -18.10
N ARG A 337 -19.22 -10.70 -17.39
CA ARG A 337 -20.61 -10.45 -17.00
C ARG A 337 -20.67 -9.75 -15.64
N GLY A 338 -19.83 -10.19 -14.70
CA GLY A 338 -19.78 -9.67 -13.34
C GLY A 338 -19.38 -10.74 -12.33
N VAL A 339 -19.56 -10.44 -11.06
CA VAL A 339 -19.32 -11.37 -9.95
C VAL A 339 -20.66 -11.90 -9.45
N TYR A 340 -20.78 -13.21 -9.22
CA TYR A 340 -22.04 -13.85 -8.84
C TYR A 340 -21.79 -15.04 -7.93
N SER A 341 -22.72 -15.34 -7.02
CA SER A 341 -22.68 -16.57 -6.24
C SER A 341 -23.00 -17.80 -7.10
N LYS A 342 -22.58 -18.99 -6.68
CA LYS A 342 -22.92 -20.25 -7.37
C LYS A 342 -24.43 -20.42 -7.54
N SER A 343 -25.24 -20.02 -6.55
CA SER A 343 -26.70 -20.08 -6.65
C SER A 343 -27.26 -19.16 -7.74
N GLN A 344 -26.76 -17.92 -7.84
CA GLN A 344 -27.16 -16.99 -8.91
C GLN A 344 -26.79 -17.52 -10.29
N ILE A 345 -25.60 -18.12 -10.42
CA ILE A 345 -25.13 -18.69 -11.67
C ILE A 345 -25.99 -19.88 -12.09
N ARG A 346 -26.28 -20.82 -11.17
CA ARG A 346 -27.17 -21.96 -11.45
C ARG A 346 -28.58 -21.51 -11.82
N PHE A 347 -29.10 -20.48 -11.17
CA PHE A 347 -30.38 -19.88 -11.54
C PHE A 347 -30.33 -19.33 -12.97
N ALA A 348 -29.30 -18.57 -13.32
CA ALA A 348 -29.12 -18.01 -14.66
C ALA A 348 -29.05 -19.10 -15.74
N ILE A 349 -28.30 -20.17 -15.50
CA ILE A 349 -28.22 -21.35 -16.40
C ILE A 349 -29.61 -21.98 -16.59
N ARG A 350 -30.33 -22.27 -15.49
CA ARG A 350 -31.68 -22.89 -15.56
C ARG A 350 -32.70 -22.03 -16.29
N LYS A 351 -32.55 -20.70 -16.24
CA LYS A 351 -33.42 -19.75 -16.92
C LYS A 351 -32.98 -19.43 -18.35
N GLY A 352 -31.88 -20.03 -18.84
CA GLY A 352 -31.34 -19.75 -20.17
C GLY A 352 -30.76 -18.33 -20.30
N LEU A 353 -30.42 -17.68 -19.18
CA LEU A 353 -29.81 -16.36 -19.14
C LEU A 353 -28.27 -16.42 -19.27
N LEU A 354 -27.70 -17.60 -19.10
CA LEU A 354 -26.27 -17.89 -19.26
C LEU A 354 -26.11 -19.20 -20.00
N ASN A 355 -25.37 -19.21 -21.11
CA ASN A 355 -25.00 -20.42 -21.82
C ASN A 355 -23.76 -21.05 -21.17
N PRO A 356 -23.87 -22.20 -20.47
CA PRO A 356 -22.73 -22.80 -19.78
C PRO A 356 -21.61 -23.28 -20.72
N ASP A 357 -21.91 -23.52 -21.99
CA ASP A 357 -20.93 -24.00 -22.98
C ASP A 357 -20.02 -22.88 -23.50
N ASP A 358 -20.47 -21.63 -23.42
CA ASP A 358 -19.71 -20.44 -23.83
C ASP A 358 -19.22 -19.61 -22.62
N ALA A 359 -19.49 -20.10 -21.40
CA ALA A 359 -19.17 -19.41 -20.17
C ALA A 359 -17.87 -19.93 -19.53
N TYR A 360 -17.09 -18.99 -19.00
CA TYR A 360 -15.92 -19.23 -18.17
C TYR A 360 -16.11 -18.65 -16.78
N PHE A 361 -15.55 -19.36 -15.81
CA PHE A 361 -15.67 -19.04 -14.40
C PHE A 361 -14.29 -18.94 -13.77
N TRP A 362 -14.13 -17.93 -12.92
CA TRP A 362 -12.94 -17.77 -12.09
C TRP A 362 -13.33 -17.71 -10.62
N GLN A 363 -12.65 -18.51 -9.83
CA GLN A 363 -12.76 -18.53 -8.37
C GLN A 363 -11.38 -18.34 -7.75
N GLU A 364 -11.35 -17.85 -6.53
CA GLU A 364 -10.12 -17.62 -5.81
C GLU A 364 -9.25 -18.89 -5.70
N GLY A 365 -7.93 -18.74 -5.84
CA GLY A 365 -6.97 -19.85 -5.79
C GLY A 365 -6.89 -20.70 -7.05
N SER A 366 -7.71 -20.43 -8.07
CA SER A 366 -7.59 -21.11 -9.37
C SER A 366 -6.33 -20.69 -10.13
N SER A 367 -5.77 -21.62 -10.90
CA SER A 367 -4.66 -21.35 -11.82
C SER A 367 -5.13 -21.04 -13.25
N ARG A 368 -6.39 -21.35 -13.57
CA ARG A 368 -6.98 -21.19 -14.91
C ARG A 368 -8.46 -20.87 -14.83
N TRP A 369 -8.96 -20.22 -15.87
CA TRP A 369 -10.39 -20.08 -16.10
C TRP A 369 -11.04 -21.44 -16.36
N GLN A 370 -12.12 -21.71 -15.63
CA GLN A 370 -12.80 -23.00 -15.58
C GLN A 370 -14.03 -23.01 -16.48
N THR A 371 -14.35 -24.17 -17.04
CA THR A 371 -15.66 -24.42 -17.68
C THR A 371 -16.75 -24.62 -16.62
N ALA A 372 -18.02 -24.59 -17.01
CA ALA A 372 -19.15 -24.83 -16.10
C ALA A 372 -19.04 -26.19 -15.35
N GLY A 373 -18.55 -27.23 -16.03
CA GLY A 373 -18.33 -28.55 -15.43
C GLY A 373 -17.22 -28.54 -14.38
N GLU A 374 -16.08 -27.91 -14.70
CA GLU A 374 -14.93 -27.79 -13.80
C GLU A 374 -15.25 -26.95 -12.55
N ALA A 375 -16.11 -25.94 -12.69
CA ALA A 375 -16.58 -25.11 -11.59
C ALA A 375 -17.72 -25.75 -10.76
N GLY A 376 -18.17 -26.96 -11.10
CA GLY A 376 -19.24 -27.67 -10.37
C GLY A 376 -20.62 -27.00 -10.50
N LEU A 377 -20.88 -26.35 -11.63
CA LEU A 377 -22.12 -25.59 -11.89
C LEU A 377 -23.16 -26.39 -12.68
N LEU A 378 -22.74 -27.45 -13.36
CA LEU A 378 -23.67 -28.39 -13.99
C LEU A 378 -24.29 -29.27 -12.90
N LEU A 379 -25.62 -29.36 -12.89
CA LEU A 379 -26.30 -30.37 -12.09
C LEU A 379 -25.94 -31.74 -12.66
N LEU A 380 -25.50 -32.66 -11.80
CA LEU A 380 -25.58 -34.07 -12.13
C LEU A 380 -27.04 -34.34 -12.47
N VAL A 381 -27.31 -34.69 -13.73
CA VAL A 381 -28.60 -35.24 -14.14
C VAL A 381 -28.71 -36.60 -13.46
N GLY A 382 -29.09 -36.57 -12.19
CA GLY A 382 -29.30 -37.73 -11.35
C GLY A 382 -30.72 -38.23 -11.57
N GLY A 383 -30.84 -39.17 -12.51
CA GLY A 383 -31.83 -40.24 -12.60
C GLY A 383 -33.24 -39.96 -12.09
N GLU A 384 -34.13 -39.58 -12.99
CA GLU A 384 -35.47 -40.16 -12.97
C GLU A 384 -35.36 -41.56 -13.59
N THR A 385 -35.50 -42.59 -12.76
CA THR A 385 -36.02 -43.91 -13.16
C THR A 385 -37.42 -44.04 -12.64
#